data_AF-A0A967HTH0-F1
#
_entry.id   AF-A0A967HTH0-F1
#
_cell.length_a   1.000
_cell.length_b   1.000
_cell.length_c   1.000
_cell.angle_alpha   90.00
_cell.angle_beta   90.00
_cell.angle_gamma   90.00
#
_symmetry.space_group_name_H-M   'P 1'
#
loop_
_entity.id
_entity.type
_entity.pdbx_description
1 polymer ?
#
loop_
_entity_poly.entity_id
_entity_poly.type
_entity_poly.pdbx_seq_one_letter_code
_entity_poly.pdbx_strand_id
1 'polypeptide(L)'
;MFNLDGERRHLAVRERVGRGELAGPTIYTAGPFADGSSVRSPADAQRFVRGQKQAGYDFVKLHGDLDRESFEALARAGRDEGIPIVGHAPRELP
;
A
#
# COMPACT_ATOMS: atom_id res chain seq x y z
N MET A 1 12.64 2.44 -8.49
CA MET A 1 11.80 1.25 -8.78
C MET A 1 10.58 1.33 -7.89
N PHE A 2 9.38 1.18 -8.46
CA PHE A 2 8.14 1.00 -7.71
C PHE A 2 7.77 -0.48 -7.73
N ASN A 3 7.88 -1.14 -6.58
CA ASN A 3 7.49 -2.53 -6.43
C ASN A 3 6.03 -2.62 -5.96
N LEU A 4 5.16 -3.09 -6.86
CA LEU A 4 3.72 -3.23 -6.63
C LEU A 4 3.34 -4.60 -6.06
N ASP A 5 4.29 -5.49 -5.83
CA ASP A 5 4.05 -6.82 -5.24
C ASP A 5 5.10 -7.08 -4.15
N GLY A 6 5.01 -6.26 -3.10
CA GLY A 6 5.99 -6.26 -2.04
C GLY A 6 5.70 -7.28 -0.96
N GLU A 7 6.79 -7.78 -0.41
CA GLU A 7 6.82 -8.79 0.64
C GLU A 7 7.85 -8.36 1.67
N ARG A 8 7.80 -8.93 2.87
CA ARG A 8 8.73 -8.57 3.95
C ARG A 8 10.20 -8.67 3.53
N ARG A 9 10.56 -9.65 2.70
CA ARG A 9 11.93 -9.79 2.18
C ARG A 9 12.39 -8.58 1.35
N HIS A 10 11.47 -7.91 0.66
CA HIS A 10 11.79 -6.75 -0.18
C HIS A 10 12.20 -5.53 0.66
N LEU A 11 11.75 -5.44 1.92
CA LEU A 11 12.20 -4.39 2.84
C LEU A 11 13.68 -4.53 3.17
N ALA A 12 14.17 -5.76 3.39
CA ALA A 12 15.59 -6.03 3.62
C ALA A 12 16.43 -5.75 2.36
N VAL A 13 15.90 -6.07 1.17
CA VAL A 13 16.56 -5.72 -0.10
C VAL A 13 16.64 -4.20 -0.27
N ARG A 14 15.54 -3.47 -0.02
CA ARG A 14 15.51 -1.99 -0.04
C ARG A 14 16.57 -1.40 0.88
N GLU A 15 16.67 -1.89 2.11
CA GLU A 15 17.64 -1.41 3.09
C GLU A 15 19.08 -1.61 2.60
N ARG A 16 19.43 -2.81 2.15
CA ARG A 16 20.77 -3.13 1.64
C ARG A 16 21.14 -2.31 0.41
N VAL A 17 20.18 -2.07 -0.49
CA VAL A 17 20.39 -1.16 -1.63
C VAL A 17 20.58 0.28 -1.16
N GLY A 18 19.77 0.75 -0.20
CA GLY A 18 19.89 2.09 0.38
C GLY A 18 21.23 2.33 1.10
N ARG A 19 21.86 1.28 1.63
CA ARG A 19 23.21 1.32 2.22
C ARG A 19 24.35 1.11 1.22
N GLY A 20 24.05 0.79 -0.05
CA GLY A 20 25.06 0.48 -1.06
C GLY A 20 25.71 -0.91 -0.91
N GLU A 21 25.18 -1.77 -0.05
CA GLU A 21 25.65 -3.15 0.17
C GLU A 21 25.19 -4.13 -0.92
N LEU A 22 24.19 -3.71 -1.71
CA LEU A 22 23.64 -4.44 -2.83
C LEU A 22 23.42 -3.47 -3.99
N ALA A 23 23.99 -3.79 -5.16
CA ALA A 23 23.75 -2.99 -6.36
C ALA A 23 22.27 -3.11 -6.80
N GLY A 24 21.61 -1.97 -6.99
CA GLY A 24 20.21 -1.92 -7.41
C GLY A 24 19.69 -0.48 -7.48
N PRO A 25 18.49 -0.27 -8.06
CA PRO A 25 17.83 1.03 -8.05
C PRO A 25 17.31 1.38 -6.66
N THR A 26 17.05 2.65 -6.35
CA THR A 26 16.23 3.00 -5.16
C THR A 26 14.88 2.30 -5.24
N ILE A 27 14.51 1.56 -4.19
CA ILE A 27 13.28 0.76 -4.12
C ILE A 27 12.27 1.48 -3.25
N TYR A 28 11.07 1.69 -3.79
CA TYR A 28 9.85 1.99 -3.05
C TYR A 28 8.93 0.79 -3.20
N THR A 29 8.40 0.24 -2.12
CA THR A 29 7.64 -1.00 -2.16
C THR A 29 6.31 -0.88 -1.43
N ALA A 30 5.25 -1.36 -2.09
CA ALA A 30 4.00 -1.69 -1.41
C ALA A 30 4.20 -2.90 -0.49
N GLY A 31 3.19 -3.22 0.32
CA GLY A 31 2.98 -4.55 0.87
C GLY A 31 1.81 -5.26 0.16
N PRO A 32 1.10 -6.18 0.85
CA PRO A 32 -0.13 -6.77 0.34
C PRO A 32 -1.12 -5.68 -0.11
N PHE A 33 -1.80 -5.91 -1.24
CA PHE A 33 -2.75 -4.94 -1.78
C PHE A 33 -4.06 -4.90 -0.98
N ALA A 34 -4.72 -3.74 -0.99
CA ALA A 34 -6.07 -3.56 -0.51
C ALA A 34 -7.09 -3.95 -1.59
N ASP A 35 -8.19 -4.57 -1.15
CA ASP A 35 -9.31 -5.02 -1.96
C ASP A 35 -10.59 -5.13 -1.09
N GLY A 36 -11.72 -5.52 -1.68
CA GLY A 36 -12.98 -5.70 -0.96
C GLY A 36 -13.00 -6.81 0.09
N SER A 37 -11.97 -7.67 0.16
CA SER A 37 -11.85 -8.67 1.23
C SER A 37 -11.16 -8.11 2.47
N SER A 38 -10.21 -7.20 2.26
CA SER A 38 -9.36 -6.60 3.29
C SER A 38 -9.91 -5.28 3.84
N VAL A 39 -10.67 -4.54 3.03
CA VAL A 39 -11.26 -3.25 3.39
C VAL A 39 -12.77 -3.30 3.12
N ARG A 40 -13.55 -3.52 4.18
CA ARG A 40 -15.03 -3.62 4.13
C ARG A 40 -15.73 -2.53 4.95
N SER A 41 -14.94 -1.68 5.60
CA SER A 41 -15.41 -0.63 6.48
C SER A 41 -14.36 0.45 6.66
N PRO A 42 -14.73 1.65 7.13
CA PRO A 42 -13.76 2.69 7.48
C PRO A 42 -12.75 2.27 8.55
N ALA A 43 -13.16 1.43 9.50
CA ALA A 43 -12.26 0.90 10.52
C ALA A 43 -11.24 -0.08 9.93
N ASP A 44 -11.65 -0.90 8.94
CA ASP A 44 -10.73 -1.77 8.21
C ASP A 44 -9.71 -0.97 7.41
N ALA A 45 -10.13 0.09 6.72
CA ALA A 45 -9.25 0.98 5.97
C ALA A 45 -8.15 1.58 6.87
N GLN A 46 -8.54 2.18 8.00
CA GLN A 46 -7.60 2.76 8.96
C GLN A 46 -6.62 1.70 9.49
N ARG A 47 -7.12 0.54 9.91
CA ARG A 47 -6.27 -0.56 10.42
C ARG A 47 -5.29 -1.05 9.34
N PHE A 48 -5.78 -1.23 8.11
CA PHE A 48 -4.98 -1.72 7.00
C PHE A 48 -3.84 -0.75 6.67
N VAL A 49 -4.17 0.52 6.45
CA VAL A 49 -3.21 1.56 6.10
C VAL A 49 -2.16 1.75 7.19
N ARG A 50 -2.59 1.86 8.45
CA ARG A 50 -1.70 1.99 9.60
C ARG A 50 -0.77 0.78 9.73
N GLY A 51 -1.29 -0.42 9.50
CA GLY A 51 -0.51 -1.66 9.51
C GLY A 51 0.58 -1.68 8.44
N GLN A 52 0.27 -1.25 7.21
CA GLN A 52 1.23 -1.17 6.11
C GLN A 52 2.35 -0.18 6.41
N LYS A 53 2.01 1.01 6.92
CA LYS A 53 2.96 2.03 7.35
C LYS A 53 3.87 1.52 8.47
N GLN A 54 3.30 0.91 9.51
CA GLN A 54 4.07 0.34 10.63
C GLN A 54 4.99 -0.80 10.19
N ALA A 55 4.58 -1.59 9.19
CA ALA A 55 5.41 -2.62 8.60
C ALA A 55 6.56 -2.06 7.73
N GLY A 56 6.59 -0.75 7.47
CA GLY A 56 7.67 -0.07 6.78
C GLY A 56 7.51 0.01 5.26
N TYR A 57 6.31 -0.24 4.73
CA TYR A 57 5.99 -0.08 3.31
C TYR A 57 5.79 1.41 2.96
N ASP A 58 6.13 1.75 1.71
CA ASP A 58 6.21 3.14 1.25
C ASP A 58 4.84 3.69 0.78
N PHE A 59 3.95 2.79 0.35
CA PHE A 59 2.60 3.11 -0.12
C PHE A 59 1.70 1.88 -0.02
N VAL A 60 0.39 2.09 -0.08
CA VAL A 60 -0.61 1.02 -0.15
C VAL A 60 -1.03 0.83 -1.60
N LYS A 61 -0.92 -0.40 -2.09
CA LYS A 61 -1.46 -0.76 -3.40
C LYS A 61 -2.95 -1.04 -3.31
N LEU A 62 -3.73 -0.48 -4.21
CA LEU A 62 -5.12 -0.86 -4.46
C LEU A 62 -5.22 -1.78 -5.67
N HIS A 63 -5.87 -2.93 -5.52
CA HIS A 63 -6.18 -3.81 -6.65
C HIS A 63 -7.44 -4.63 -6.38
N GLY A 64 -8.46 -4.46 -7.22
CA GLY A 64 -9.73 -5.17 -7.10
C GLY A 64 -10.92 -4.22 -6.99
N ASP A 65 -12.10 -4.82 -6.83
CA ASP A 65 -13.35 -4.09 -6.78
C ASP A 65 -13.66 -3.70 -5.32
N LEU A 66 -13.54 -2.40 -5.02
CA LEU A 66 -14.02 -1.78 -3.79
C LEU A 66 -15.30 -1.02 -4.12
N ASP A 67 -16.29 -1.08 -3.22
CA ASP A 67 -17.39 -0.13 -3.28
C ASP A 67 -16.89 1.31 -2.99
N ARG A 68 -17.75 2.29 -3.30
CA ARG A 68 -17.44 3.71 -3.14
C ARG A 68 -17.03 4.04 -1.71
N GLU A 69 -17.77 3.55 -0.73
CA GLU A 69 -17.54 3.86 0.68
C GLU A 69 -16.16 3.37 1.13
N SER A 70 -15.83 2.13 0.79
CA SER A 70 -14.57 1.48 1.15
C SER A 70 -13.38 2.13 0.42
N PHE A 71 -13.55 2.51 -0.85
CA PHE A 71 -12.54 3.28 -1.59
C PHE A 71 -12.29 4.66 -0.98
N GLU A 72 -13.35 5.41 -0.68
CA GLU A 72 -13.24 6.74 -0.06
C GLU A 72 -12.63 6.65 1.34
N ALA A 73 -12.98 5.63 2.11
CA ALA A 73 -12.38 5.36 3.41
C ALA A 73 -10.90 5.02 3.31
N LEU A 74 -10.49 4.19 2.35
CA LEU A 74 -9.09 3.87 2.09
C LEU A 74 -8.30 5.13 1.69
N ALA A 75 -8.85 5.96 0.82
CA ALA A 75 -8.23 7.22 0.40
C ALA A 75 -8.11 8.22 1.56
N ARG A 76 -9.12 8.31 2.44
CA ARG A 76 -9.06 9.14 3.66
C ARG A 76 -7.98 8.63 4.62
N ALA A 77 -7.98 7.34 4.93
CA ALA A 77 -6.99 6.72 5.81
C ALA A 77 -5.55 6.93 5.28
N GLY A 78 -5.32 6.79 3.98
CA GLY A 78 -4.02 7.09 3.36
C GLY A 78 -3.57 8.53 3.59
N ARG A 79 -4.49 9.51 3.44
CA ARG A 79 -4.19 10.92 3.74
C ARG A 79 -3.90 11.16 5.22
N ASP A 80 -4.71 10.60 6.11
CA ASP A 80 -4.56 10.79 7.56
C ASP A 80 -3.24 10.20 8.09
N GLU A 81 -2.84 9.05 7.55
CA GLU A 81 -1.57 8.39 7.91
C GLU A 81 -0.36 8.90 7.10
N GLY A 82 -0.57 9.76 6.10
CA GLY A 82 0.51 10.27 5.25
C GLY A 82 1.19 9.19 4.40
N ILE A 83 0.45 8.15 4.00
CA ILE A 83 0.94 7.07 3.13
C ILE A 83 0.11 7.04 1.82
N PRO A 84 0.74 7.13 0.64
CA PRO A 84 0.01 7.16 -0.62
C PRO A 84 -0.80 5.89 -0.88
N ILE A 85 -1.96 6.04 -1.52
CA ILE A 85 -2.74 4.94 -2.12
C ILE A 85 -2.46 4.94 -3.62
N VAL A 86 -1.99 3.83 -4.17
CA VAL A 86 -1.56 3.69 -5.57
C VAL A 86 -2.20 2.46 -6.20
N GLY A 87 -2.83 2.59 -7.36
CA GLY A 87 -3.44 1.44 -8.03
C GLY A 87 -4.44 1.82 -9.09
N HIS A 88 -5.17 0.82 -9.58
CA HIS A 88 -6.28 1.06 -10.50
C HIS A 88 -7.47 1.63 -9.73
N ALA A 89 -8.18 2.58 -10.35
CA ALA A 89 -9.48 2.98 -9.86
C ALA A 89 -10.42 1.76 -9.88
N PRO A 90 -11.26 1.57 -8.84
CA PRO A 90 -12.28 0.52 -8.86
C PRO A 90 -13.19 0.69 -10.08
N ARG A 91 -13.47 -0.41 -10.79
CA ARG A 91 -14.20 -0.38 -12.08
C ARG A 91 -15.66 0.05 -11.93
N GLU A 92 -16.23 -0.17 -10.76
CA GLU A 92 -17.62 0.15 -10.43
C GLU A 92 -17.82 1.62 -10.01
N LEU A 93 -16.75 2.44 -10.03
CA LEU A 93 -16.82 3.86 -9.75
C LEU A 93 -16.81 4.66 -11.08
N PRO A 94 -17.72 5.65 -11.24
CA PRO A 94 -17.80 6.53 -12.41
C PRO A 94 -16.57 7.42 -12.59
#